data_AF-A0A954R9Y5-F1
#
_entry.id   AF-A0A954R9Y5-F1
#
_cell.length_a   1.000
_cell.length_b   1.000
_cell.length_c   1.000
_cell.angle_alpha   90.00
_cell.angle_beta   90.00
_cell.angle_gamma   90.00
#
_symmetry.space_group_name_H-M   'P 1'
#
loop_
_entity.id
_entity.type
_entity.pdbx_description
1 polymer ?
#
loop_
_entity_poly.entity_id
_entity_poly.type
_entity_poly.pdbx_seq_one_letter_code
_entity_poly.pdbx_strand_id
1 'polypeptide(L)'
;MSSAGTKARTLFEKIWDNHVVYAEPGKQTILYIDLQLVHEVTSPQAFEGLRLSGRKVRRPERTIATPDHNVPTTDRGLPIADPISRQQVDTLRENCREFGVRLYDLNDPHQGIVHIIGPELGYTQPGMTIVCGDSHTATHGAFGALAFGIGTSEVEHVLATQCLLQT
;
A
#
# COMPACT_ATOMS: atom_id res chain seq x y z
N MET A 1 22.57 -3.15 -41.51
CA MET A 1 21.94 -2.43 -40.39
C MET A 1 22.00 -3.36 -39.19
N SER A 2 22.97 -3.15 -38.30
CA SER A 2 23.17 -4.00 -37.13
C SER A 2 22.04 -3.76 -36.14
N SER A 3 21.19 -4.77 -35.92
CA SER A 3 20.30 -4.80 -34.77
C SER A 3 21.18 -4.99 -33.54
N ALA A 4 21.56 -3.90 -32.87
CA ALA A 4 22.05 -3.97 -31.50
C ALA A 4 20.95 -4.64 -30.68
N GLY A 5 21.13 -5.92 -30.36
CA GLY A 5 20.13 -6.71 -29.64
C GLY A 5 19.84 -6.02 -28.32
N THR A 6 18.58 -5.63 -28.10
CA THR A 6 18.13 -5.14 -26.79
C THR A 6 18.50 -6.18 -25.76
N LYS A 7 19.39 -5.81 -24.82
CA LYS A 7 19.80 -6.64 -23.68
C LYS A 7 18.55 -7.27 -23.06
N ALA A 8 18.56 -8.60 -22.88
CA ALA A 8 17.45 -9.29 -22.23
C ALA A 8 17.26 -8.68 -20.83
N ARG A 9 16.02 -8.25 -20.55
CA ARG A 9 15.63 -7.69 -19.25
C ARG A 9 14.87 -8.72 -18.43
N THR A 10 15.17 -8.78 -17.14
CA THR A 10 14.42 -9.51 -16.13
C THR A 10 13.00 -8.93 -15.98
N LEU A 11 12.11 -9.67 -15.30
CA LEU A 11 10.78 -9.15 -14.97
C LEU A 11 10.87 -7.86 -14.15
N PHE A 12 11.74 -7.84 -13.14
CA PHE A 12 11.94 -6.68 -12.27
C PHE A 12 12.45 -5.46 -13.04
N GLU A 13 13.45 -5.62 -13.90
CA GLU A 13 13.94 -4.52 -14.75
C GLU A 13 12.82 -3.97 -15.66
N LYS A 14 12.00 -4.84 -16.26
CA LYS A 14 10.88 -4.39 -17.10
C LYS A 14 9.83 -3.61 -16.33
N ILE A 15 9.45 -4.09 -15.14
CA ILE A 15 8.47 -3.40 -14.29
C ILE A 15 9.06 -2.09 -13.81
N TRP A 16 10.26 -2.12 -13.24
CA TRP A 16 10.97 -0.93 -12.77
C TRP A 16 11.07 0.16 -13.84
N ASP A 17 11.61 -0.17 -15.01
CA ASP A 17 11.80 0.77 -16.12
C ASP A 17 10.49 1.45 -16.55
N ASN A 18 9.37 0.72 -16.49
CA ASN A 18 8.06 1.25 -16.85
C ASN A 18 7.46 2.19 -15.79
N HIS A 19 7.98 2.18 -14.56
CA HIS A 19 7.46 2.96 -13.43
C HIS A 19 8.41 4.09 -12.99
N VAL A 20 9.56 4.27 -13.66
CA VAL A 20 10.44 5.41 -13.39
C VAL A 20 9.72 6.71 -13.77
N VAL A 21 9.45 7.55 -12.78
CA VAL A 21 8.95 8.92 -12.97
C VAL A 21 10.11 9.86 -13.25
N TYR A 22 11.21 9.71 -12.49
CA TYR A 22 12.42 10.50 -12.66
C TYR A 22 13.62 9.75 -12.08
N ALA A 23 14.74 9.78 -12.80
CA ALA A 23 16.01 9.24 -12.35
C ALA A 23 17.14 10.24 -12.66
N GLU A 24 18.05 10.41 -11.71
CA GLU A 24 19.23 11.25 -11.86
C GLU A 24 20.47 10.49 -11.39
N PRO A 25 21.61 10.57 -12.13
CA PRO A 25 22.83 9.88 -11.75
C PRO A 25 23.26 10.20 -10.30
N GLY A 26 23.50 9.15 -9.51
CA GLY A 26 23.95 9.29 -8.12
C GLY A 26 22.85 9.66 -7.11
N LYS A 27 21.58 9.71 -7.51
CA LYS A 27 20.42 9.90 -6.61
C LYS A 27 19.49 8.68 -6.66
N GLN A 28 18.59 8.59 -5.68
CA GLN A 28 17.51 7.62 -5.70
C GLN A 28 16.53 7.92 -6.86
N THR A 29 15.95 6.87 -7.41
CA THR A 29 14.94 6.95 -8.47
C THR A 29 13.58 7.23 -7.86
N ILE A 30 12.80 8.11 -8.48
CA ILE A 30 11.38 8.30 -8.15
C ILE A 30 10.59 7.27 -8.94
N LEU A 31 9.99 6.32 -8.24
CA LEU A 31 9.16 5.27 -8.78
C LEU A 31 7.67 5.59 -8.57
N TYR A 32 6.85 5.42 -9.58
CA TYR A 32 5.39 5.47 -9.45
C TYR A 32 4.90 4.20 -8.75
N ILE A 33 3.91 4.34 -7.86
CA ILE A 33 3.29 3.23 -7.14
C ILE A 33 1.87 3.00 -7.69
N ASP A 34 1.57 1.81 -8.21
CA ASP A 34 0.23 1.51 -8.75
C ASP A 34 -0.82 1.24 -7.68
N LEU A 35 -0.40 0.62 -6.58
CA LEU A 35 -1.29 0.21 -5.48
C LEU A 35 -0.58 0.36 -4.14
N GLN A 36 -1.24 1.05 -3.23
CA GLN A 36 -0.85 1.08 -1.83
C GLN A 36 -1.90 0.35 -1.00
N LEU A 37 -1.46 -0.62 -0.21
CA LEU A 37 -2.30 -1.25 0.80
C LEU A 37 -1.97 -0.64 2.17
N VAL A 38 -2.99 -0.47 3.01
CA VAL A 38 -2.83 0.08 4.35
C VAL A 38 -3.64 -0.71 5.36
N HIS A 39 -3.16 -0.74 6.60
CA HIS A 39 -3.79 -1.39 7.74
C HIS A 39 -3.59 -0.53 9.00
N GLU A 40 -4.25 -0.90 10.08
CA GLU A 40 -4.42 -0.10 11.29
C GLU A 40 -3.16 0.10 12.13
N VAL A 41 -2.09 -0.65 11.87
CA VAL A 41 -0.88 -0.60 12.72
C VAL A 41 0.08 0.50 12.27
N THR A 42 0.36 0.60 10.97
CA THR A 42 1.44 1.45 10.44
C THR A 42 0.97 2.69 9.71
N SER A 43 -0.31 2.74 9.32
CA SER A 43 -0.90 3.87 8.59
C SER A 43 -1.42 5.05 9.42
N PRO A 44 -1.81 4.93 10.71
CA PRO A 44 -2.38 6.06 11.46
C PRO A 44 -1.52 7.33 11.45
N GLN A 45 -0.21 7.17 11.71
CA GLN A 45 0.73 8.29 11.75
C GLN A 45 0.93 8.92 10.36
N ALA A 46 0.86 8.12 9.29
CA ALA A 46 1.00 8.63 7.93
C ALA A 46 -0.19 9.55 7.55
N PHE A 47 -1.41 9.17 7.91
CA PHE A 47 -2.58 10.02 7.72
C PHE A 47 -2.53 11.29 8.59
N GLU A 48 -2.04 11.19 9.83
CA GLU A 48 -1.83 12.37 10.67
C GLU A 48 -0.78 13.33 10.08
N GLY A 49 0.31 12.81 9.51
CA GLY A 49 1.31 13.63 8.80
C GLY A 49 0.70 14.41 7.63
N LEU A 50 -0.20 13.79 6.86
CA LEU A 50 -0.96 14.50 5.83
C LEU A 50 -1.83 15.62 6.42
N ARG A 51 -2.56 15.32 7.50
CA ARG A 51 -3.45 16.28 8.17
C ARG A 51 -2.69 17.49 8.69
N LEU A 52 -1.58 17.27 9.40
CA LEU A 52 -0.72 18.33 9.94
C LEU A 52 -0.08 19.18 8.84
N SER A 53 0.21 18.59 7.68
CA SER A 53 0.79 19.29 6.53
C SER A 53 -0.26 19.89 5.57
N GLY A 54 -1.56 19.75 5.88
CA GLY A 54 -2.66 20.24 5.03
C GLY A 54 -2.73 19.55 3.67
N ARG A 55 -2.23 18.30 3.57
CA ARG A 55 -2.22 17.49 2.35
C ARG A 55 -3.41 16.55 2.30
N LYS A 56 -3.76 16.13 1.08
CA LYS A 56 -4.75 15.10 0.81
C LYS A 56 -4.05 13.86 0.28
N VAL A 57 -4.73 12.71 0.34
CA VAL A 57 -4.30 11.52 -0.40
C VAL A 57 -4.38 11.81 -1.90
N ARG A 58 -3.29 11.57 -2.63
CA ARG A 58 -3.13 11.92 -4.05
C ARG A 58 -4.01 11.09 -4.97
N ARG A 59 -4.13 9.79 -4.69
CA ARG A 59 -4.95 8.82 -5.44
C ARG A 59 -5.71 7.89 -4.47
N PRO A 60 -6.80 8.36 -3.85
CA PRO A 60 -7.58 7.52 -2.93
C PRO A 60 -8.06 6.21 -3.59
N GLU A 61 -8.28 6.21 -4.90
CA GLU A 61 -8.67 5.03 -5.69
C GLU A 61 -7.56 3.99 -5.86
N ARG A 62 -6.30 4.34 -5.55
CA ARG A 62 -5.14 3.45 -5.57
C ARG A 62 -4.67 3.09 -4.16
N THR A 63 -5.47 3.39 -3.15
CA THR A 63 -5.21 3.03 -1.75
C THR A 63 -6.36 2.18 -1.23
N ILE A 64 -6.05 0.98 -0.73
CA ILE A 64 -7.03 0.05 -0.16
C ILE A 64 -6.67 -0.25 1.28
N ALA A 65 -7.67 -0.17 2.16
CA ALA A 65 -7.52 -0.39 3.59
C ALA A 65 -8.30 -1.63 4.07
N THR A 66 -7.73 -2.35 5.02
CA THR A 66 -8.41 -3.39 5.80
C THR A 66 -7.79 -3.43 7.20
N PRO A 67 -8.58 -3.59 8.27
CA PRO A 67 -8.02 -3.98 9.56
C PRO A 67 -7.79 -5.49 9.57
N ASP A 68 -6.59 -5.95 9.93
CA ASP A 68 -6.28 -7.38 9.96
C ASP A 68 -5.34 -7.85 11.09
N HIS A 69 -4.58 -6.96 11.74
CA HIS A 69 -3.66 -7.31 12.83
C HIS A 69 -4.32 -7.33 14.21
N ASN A 70 -5.29 -6.45 14.44
CA ASN A 70 -5.97 -6.19 15.71
C ASN A 70 -7.43 -6.64 15.70
N VAL A 71 -7.74 -7.62 14.85
CA VAL A 71 -9.08 -8.20 14.75
C VAL A 71 -9.24 -9.27 15.83
N PRO A 72 -10.28 -9.21 16.67
CA PRO A 72 -10.53 -10.24 17.67
C PRO A 72 -10.73 -11.62 17.02
N THR A 73 -10.09 -12.64 17.57
CA THR A 73 -10.34 -14.06 17.22
C THR A 73 -11.55 -14.64 17.99
N THR A 74 -12.17 -13.82 18.83
CA THR A 74 -13.41 -14.10 19.57
C THR A 74 -14.64 -13.61 18.78
N ASP A 75 -15.83 -13.69 19.38
CA ASP A 75 -17.08 -13.24 18.76
C ASP A 75 -16.99 -11.80 18.22
N ARG A 76 -17.04 -11.65 16.90
CA ARG A 76 -16.95 -10.37 16.17
C ARG A 76 -18.19 -9.49 16.35
N GLY A 77 -19.30 -10.05 16.85
CA GLY A 77 -20.47 -9.28 17.26
C GLY A 77 -20.22 -8.45 18.53
N LEU A 78 -19.15 -8.75 19.27
CA LEU A 78 -18.74 -7.99 20.43
C LEU A 78 -17.74 -6.88 20.07
N PRO A 79 -17.73 -5.77 20.82
CA PRO A 79 -16.71 -4.74 20.66
C PRO A 79 -15.29 -5.26 20.92
N ILE A 80 -14.27 -4.69 20.25
CA ILE A 80 -12.84 -5.01 20.48
C ILE A 80 -12.46 -4.71 21.93
N ALA A 81 -12.26 -5.73 22.76
CA ALA A 81 -12.08 -5.55 24.20
C ALA A 81 -10.81 -4.77 24.57
N ASP A 82 -9.70 -5.00 23.86
CA ASP A 82 -8.45 -4.27 24.07
C ASP A 82 -8.59 -2.81 23.59
N PRO A 83 -8.42 -1.81 24.48
CA PRO A 83 -8.53 -0.41 24.11
C PRO A 83 -7.50 0.03 23.06
N ILE A 84 -6.30 -0.55 23.03
CA ILE A 84 -5.26 -0.20 22.06
C ILE A 84 -5.67 -0.68 20.66
N SER A 85 -5.98 -1.97 20.56
CA SER A 85 -6.50 -2.58 19.32
C SER A 85 -7.71 -1.82 18.79
N ARG A 86 -8.66 -1.48 19.66
CA ARG A 86 -9.84 -0.68 19.30
C ARG A 86 -9.45 0.69 18.75
N GLN A 87 -8.58 1.41 19.45
CA GLN A 87 -8.15 2.74 19.03
C GLN A 87 -7.50 2.71 17.65
N GLN A 88 -6.67 1.71 17.35
CA GLN A 88 -6.03 1.58 16.04
C GLN A 88 -7.05 1.35 14.92
N VAL A 89 -8.00 0.43 15.11
CA VAL A 89 -9.05 0.16 14.13
C VAL A 89 -9.97 1.37 13.95
N ASP A 90 -10.37 2.04 15.03
CA ASP A 90 -11.20 3.24 14.95
C ASP A 90 -10.46 4.39 14.25
N THR A 91 -9.17 4.55 14.52
CA THR A 91 -8.33 5.54 13.83
C THR A 91 -8.24 5.25 12.32
N LEU A 92 -8.10 3.98 11.93
CA LEU A 92 -8.14 3.59 10.50
C LEU A 92 -9.48 3.95 9.86
N ARG A 93 -10.61 3.67 10.53
CA ARG A 93 -11.96 4.03 10.06
C ARG A 93 -12.11 5.52 9.82
N GLU A 94 -11.69 6.32 10.79
CA GLU A 94 -11.75 7.77 10.72
C GLU A 94 -10.91 8.32 9.58
N ASN A 95 -9.66 7.85 9.46
CA ASN A 95 -8.77 8.23 8.38
C ASN A 95 -9.33 7.85 7.00
N CYS A 96 -9.85 6.64 6.83
CA CYS A 96 -10.43 6.22 5.55
C CYS A 96 -11.63 7.07 5.16
N ARG A 97 -12.50 7.39 6.12
CA ARG A 97 -13.65 8.27 5.91
C ARG A 97 -13.23 9.70 5.54
N GLU A 98 -12.25 10.26 6.24
CA GLU A 98 -11.76 11.63 6.02
C GLU A 98 -11.07 11.78 4.66
N PHE A 99 -10.21 10.83 4.30
CA PHE A 99 -9.38 10.91 3.10
C PHE A 99 -10.00 10.21 1.87
N GLY A 100 -11.17 9.59 2.02
CA GLY A 100 -11.89 8.92 0.92
C GLY A 100 -11.24 7.62 0.46
N VAL A 101 -10.53 6.92 1.36
CA VAL A 101 -9.87 5.64 1.08
C VAL A 101 -10.88 4.50 1.24
N ARG A 102 -10.88 3.53 0.32
CA ARG A 102 -11.74 2.35 0.41
C ARG A 102 -11.31 1.49 1.59
N LEU A 103 -12.24 1.25 2.51
CA LEU A 103 -12.05 0.38 3.68
C LEU A 103 -12.92 -0.87 3.57
N TYR A 104 -12.30 -2.04 3.70
CA TYR A 104 -12.96 -3.31 3.97
C TYR A 104 -12.97 -3.54 5.49
N ASP A 105 -13.98 -2.99 6.17
CA ASP A 105 -14.07 -3.01 7.64
C ASP A 105 -14.54 -4.38 8.16
N LEU A 106 -14.52 -4.59 9.47
CA LEU A 106 -14.83 -5.86 10.15
C LEU A 106 -16.19 -6.49 9.80
N ASN A 107 -17.15 -5.74 9.28
CA ASN A 107 -18.45 -6.30 8.88
C ASN A 107 -18.58 -6.45 7.35
N ASP A 108 -17.56 -6.06 6.58
CA ASP A 108 -17.54 -6.27 5.13
C ASP A 108 -17.23 -7.75 4.84
N PRO A 109 -18.03 -8.44 4.00
CA PRO A 109 -17.78 -9.84 3.66
C PRO A 109 -16.45 -10.06 2.92
N HIS A 110 -15.84 -9.01 2.38
CA HIS A 110 -14.54 -9.07 1.71
C HIS A 110 -13.37 -8.69 2.62
N GLN A 111 -13.62 -8.40 3.90
CA GLN A 111 -12.55 -8.14 4.87
C GLN A 111 -11.72 -9.41 5.09
N GLY A 112 -10.41 -9.24 5.13
CA GLY A 112 -9.45 -10.31 5.37
C GLY A 112 -8.05 -9.74 5.54
N ILE A 113 -7.06 -10.64 5.55
CA ILE A 113 -5.64 -10.28 5.62
C ILE A 113 -5.27 -9.41 4.43
N VAL A 114 -4.54 -8.32 4.66
CA VAL A 114 -4.27 -7.27 3.66
C VAL A 114 -3.62 -7.82 2.38
N HIS A 115 -2.75 -8.82 2.49
CA HIS A 115 -2.10 -9.46 1.36
C HIS A 115 -2.91 -10.56 0.67
N ILE A 116 -4.05 -10.96 1.25
CA ILE A 116 -5.00 -11.91 0.65
C ILE A 116 -6.08 -11.15 -0.13
N ILE A 117 -6.66 -10.10 0.47
CA ILE A 117 -7.75 -9.35 -0.19
C ILE A 117 -7.27 -8.63 -1.46
N GLY A 118 -5.99 -8.26 -1.54
CA GLY A 118 -5.40 -7.61 -2.71
C GLY A 118 -5.60 -8.43 -3.99
N PRO A 119 -5.05 -9.66 -4.06
CA PRO A 119 -5.27 -10.53 -5.21
C PRO A 119 -6.71 -11.09 -5.29
N GLU A 120 -7.34 -11.44 -4.17
CA GLU A 120 -8.70 -12.02 -4.17
C GLU A 120 -9.73 -11.09 -4.81
N LEU A 121 -9.63 -9.79 -4.54
CA LEU A 121 -10.54 -8.77 -5.08
C LEU A 121 -10.03 -8.16 -6.40
N GLY A 122 -8.94 -8.68 -6.95
CA GLY A 122 -8.38 -8.27 -8.23
C GLY A 122 -7.65 -6.92 -8.22
N TYR A 123 -7.28 -6.38 -7.05
CA TYR A 123 -6.43 -5.18 -6.97
C TYR A 123 -5.00 -5.47 -7.40
N THR A 124 -4.46 -6.61 -6.98
CA THR A 124 -3.12 -7.07 -7.38
C THR A 124 -3.18 -7.61 -8.79
N GLN A 125 -2.48 -6.96 -9.71
CA GLN A 125 -2.39 -7.36 -11.11
C GLN A 125 -0.93 -7.47 -11.59
N PRO A 126 -0.66 -8.29 -12.62
CA PRO A 126 0.69 -8.42 -13.17
C PRO A 126 1.25 -7.09 -13.65
N GLY A 127 2.55 -6.88 -13.41
CA GLY A 127 3.27 -5.70 -13.88
C GLY A 127 3.16 -4.47 -12.98
N MET A 128 2.42 -4.53 -11.87
CA MET A 128 2.26 -3.40 -10.95
C MET A 128 3.47 -3.18 -10.03
N THR A 129 3.62 -1.95 -9.55
CA THR A 129 4.36 -1.62 -8.32
C THR A 129 3.41 -1.54 -7.12
N ILE A 130 3.67 -2.34 -6.08
CA ILE A 130 2.74 -2.49 -4.93
C ILE A 130 3.50 -2.30 -3.62
N VAL A 131 2.97 -1.47 -2.72
CA VAL A 131 3.59 -1.20 -1.42
C VAL A 131 2.57 -1.30 -0.29
N CYS A 132 3.05 -1.66 0.89
CA CYS A 132 2.28 -1.64 2.13
C CYS A 132 3.22 -1.40 3.31
N GLY A 133 2.70 -0.85 4.39
CA GLY A 133 3.42 -0.76 5.67
C GLY A 133 3.62 -2.11 6.38
N ASP A 134 3.76 -3.20 5.63
CA ASP A 134 3.91 -4.58 6.14
C ASP A 134 5.09 -5.28 5.43
N SER A 135 5.88 -6.05 6.17
CA SER A 135 7.07 -6.73 5.64
C SER A 135 6.76 -7.84 4.62
N HIS A 136 5.54 -8.39 4.63
CA HIS A 136 5.12 -9.52 3.78
C HIS A 136 4.52 -9.09 2.44
N THR A 137 4.61 -7.80 2.09
CA THR A 137 4.11 -7.25 0.82
C THR A 137 4.68 -7.95 -0.41
N ALA A 138 5.87 -8.57 -0.29
CA ALA A 138 6.47 -9.39 -1.34
C ALA A 138 5.57 -10.57 -1.81
N THR A 139 4.55 -10.94 -1.03
CA THR A 139 3.51 -11.94 -1.39
C THR A 139 2.89 -11.64 -2.77
N HIS A 140 2.68 -10.37 -3.10
CA HIS A 140 2.09 -9.97 -4.39
C HIS A 140 3.01 -10.25 -5.60
N GLY A 141 4.30 -10.51 -5.37
CA GLY A 141 5.24 -10.96 -6.40
C GLY A 141 4.83 -12.28 -7.06
N ALA A 142 4.01 -13.11 -6.39
CA ALA A 142 3.43 -14.32 -6.98
C ALA A 142 2.56 -14.03 -8.22
N PHE A 143 2.05 -12.80 -8.36
CA PHE A 143 1.25 -12.34 -9.49
C PHE A 143 2.08 -11.60 -10.55
N GLY A 144 3.41 -11.59 -10.43
CA GLY A 144 4.29 -10.88 -11.35
C GLY A 144 4.29 -9.36 -11.14
N ALA A 145 4.07 -8.91 -9.90
CA ALA A 145 4.20 -7.51 -9.48
C ALA A 145 5.57 -7.27 -8.83
N LEU A 146 6.07 -6.03 -8.89
CA LEU A 146 7.18 -5.56 -8.06
C LEU A 146 6.60 -5.05 -6.74
N ALA A 147 6.64 -5.88 -5.70
CA ALA A 147 5.96 -5.59 -4.44
C ALA A 147 6.89 -5.67 -3.23
N PHE A 148 6.84 -4.69 -2.34
CA PHE A 148 7.75 -4.61 -1.20
C PHE A 148 7.16 -3.79 -0.04
N GLY A 149 7.59 -4.12 1.18
CA GLY A 149 7.19 -3.43 2.39
C GLY A 149 7.90 -2.09 2.53
N ILE A 150 7.22 -1.09 3.10
CA ILE A 150 7.73 0.27 3.29
C ILE A 150 7.52 0.76 4.73
N GLY A 151 8.32 1.73 5.18
CA GLY A 151 8.17 2.33 6.50
C GLY A 151 7.02 3.34 6.58
N THR A 152 6.58 3.72 7.78
CA THR A 152 5.49 4.71 7.98
C THR A 152 5.73 6.05 7.27
N SER A 153 6.97 6.56 7.28
CA SER A 153 7.29 7.81 6.56
C SER A 153 7.14 7.67 5.05
N GLU A 154 7.43 6.48 4.51
CA GLU A 154 7.24 6.17 3.10
C GLU A 154 5.75 5.96 2.78
N VAL A 155 4.97 5.36 3.70
CA VAL A 155 3.50 5.28 3.59
C VAL A 155 2.91 6.68 3.41
N GLU A 156 3.32 7.65 4.23
CA GLU A 156 2.90 9.05 4.08
C GLU A 156 3.31 9.61 2.72
N HIS A 157 4.55 9.35 2.30
CA HIS A 157 5.07 9.84 1.03
C HIS A 157 4.23 9.35 -0.15
N VAL A 158 3.92 8.06 -0.20
CA VAL A 158 3.08 7.47 -1.27
C VAL A 158 1.67 8.03 -1.19
N LEU A 159 1.08 8.15 0.00
CA LEU A 159 -0.23 8.79 0.14
C LEU A 159 -0.22 10.23 -0.39
N ALA A 160 0.85 11.00 -0.16
CA ALA A 160 0.98 12.39 -0.59
C ALA A 160 1.25 12.58 -2.09
N THR A 161 1.98 11.65 -2.73
CA THR A 161 2.54 11.88 -4.08
C THR A 161 2.23 10.78 -5.09
N GLN A 162 1.78 9.60 -4.65
CA GLN A 162 1.72 8.35 -5.41
C GLN A 162 3.07 7.87 -5.96
N CYS A 163 4.17 8.38 -5.39
CA CYS A 163 5.52 8.03 -5.79
C CYS A 163 6.35 7.67 -4.57
N LEU A 164 7.47 6.97 -4.78
CA LEU A 164 8.42 6.63 -3.75
C LEU A 164 9.85 6.73 -4.26
N LEU A 165 10.77 7.14 -3.39
CA LEU A 165 12.20 7.09 -3.68
C LEU A 165 12.71 5.67 -3.44
N GLN A 166 13.31 5.04 -4.45
CA GLN A 166 13.87 3.70 -4.38
C GLN A 166 15.19 3.59 -5.15
N THR A 167 15.94 2.51 -4.89
CA THR A 167 17.24 2.20 -5.52
C THR A 167 17.25 0.82 -6.14
#